data_AF-A0A7Y6YVN4-F1
#
_entry.id   AF-A0A7Y6YVN4-F1
#
_cell.length_a   1.000
_cell.length_b   1.000
_cell.length_c   1.000
_cell.angle_alpha   90.00
_cell.angle_beta   90.00
_cell.angle_gamma   90.00
#
_symmetry.space_group_name_H-M   'P 1'
#
loop_
_entity.id
_entity.type
_entity.pdbx_description
1 polymer ?
#
loop_
_entity_poly.entity_id
_entity_poly.type
_entity_poly.pdbx_seq_one_letter_code
_entity_poly.pdbx_strand_id
1 'polypeptide(L)'
;MNFHFVRVCFRYLSIAKLDFVSVFLTLGGVTILVVGICAPLLYWAEADLEGANITNIADAIWLCFMIVTTIGFGDHYPISLIGRLTAVPLAATGIGVFGTLAGYFGSIILDKVVRQASTDMLHDQNRRIEQLTKQNQELNETIKAVAYENKELNRMILELSHKVDKDTDDILAALKEMKN
;
A
#
# COMPACT_ATOMS: atom_id res chain seq x y z
N MET A 1 26.89 -24.13 -10.16
CA MET A 1 25.54 -23.73 -10.60
C MET A 1 25.35 -22.27 -10.20
N ASN A 2 25.27 -21.37 -11.18
CA ASN A 2 25.65 -19.96 -11.02
C ASN A 2 24.64 -19.12 -10.23
N PHE A 3 25.01 -18.73 -8.99
CA PHE A 3 24.31 -17.76 -8.14
C PHE A 3 24.12 -16.36 -8.76
N HIS A 4 24.77 -16.10 -9.89
CA HIS A 4 24.58 -14.87 -10.67
C HIS A 4 23.17 -14.75 -11.27
N PHE A 5 22.53 -15.85 -11.67
CA PHE A 5 21.20 -15.79 -12.29
C PHE A 5 20.11 -15.40 -11.29
N VAL A 6 20.20 -15.95 -10.07
CA VAL A 6 19.30 -15.61 -8.96
C VAL A 6 19.51 -14.17 -8.51
N ARG A 7 20.76 -13.69 -8.48
CA ARG A 7 21.08 -12.27 -8.17
C ARG A 7 20.60 -11.32 -9.26
N VAL A 8 20.60 -11.69 -10.53
CA VAL A 8 20.05 -10.87 -11.62
C VAL A 8 18.53 -10.78 -11.49
N CYS A 9 17.84 -11.89 -11.19
CA CYS A 9 16.40 -11.89 -10.92
C CYS A 9 16.03 -11.08 -9.66
N PHE A 10 16.80 -11.18 -8.57
CA PHE A 10 16.55 -10.44 -7.34
C PHE A 10 16.92 -8.95 -7.44
N ARG A 11 17.95 -8.59 -8.23
CA ARG A 11 18.31 -7.19 -8.48
C ARG A 11 17.24 -6.50 -9.35
N TYR A 12 16.53 -7.27 -10.18
CA TYR A 12 15.37 -6.79 -10.95
C TYR A 12 14.16 -6.47 -10.07
N LEU A 13 13.97 -7.22 -8.98
CA LEU A 13 12.85 -7.04 -8.05
C LEU A 13 12.99 -5.79 -7.14
N SER A 14 14.20 -5.25 -7.01
CA SER A 14 14.52 -4.10 -6.16
C SER A 14 14.79 -2.83 -6.98
N ILE A 15 13.89 -2.47 -7.90
CA ILE A 15 13.96 -1.16 -8.56
C ILE A 15 12.64 -0.45 -8.34
N ALA A 16 12.58 0.30 -7.25
CA ALA A 16 11.48 1.19 -6.88
C ALA A 16 11.29 2.39 -7.86
N LYS A 17 11.86 2.34 -9.06
CA LYS A 17 11.77 3.35 -10.14
C LYS A 17 12.11 2.75 -11.53
N LEU A 18 11.56 1.58 -11.87
CA LEU A 18 11.64 1.10 -13.26
C LEU A 18 10.50 1.77 -14.03
N ASP A 19 10.82 2.74 -14.88
CA ASP A 19 9.85 3.30 -15.81
C ASP A 19 9.23 2.14 -16.59
N PHE A 20 7.90 2.04 -16.58
CA PHE A 20 7.13 0.98 -17.25
C PHE A 20 7.69 0.66 -18.66
N VAL A 21 8.08 1.69 -19.39
CA VAL A 21 8.69 1.61 -20.71
C VAL A 21 9.98 0.76 -20.71
N SER A 22 10.87 0.92 -19.74
CA SER A 22 12.13 0.15 -19.64
C SER A 22 11.89 -1.33 -19.39
N VAL A 23 10.88 -1.67 -18.56
CA VAL A 23 10.51 -3.07 -18.30
C VAL A 23 9.95 -3.71 -19.56
N PHE A 24 9.04 -3.03 -20.25
CA PHE A 24 8.45 -3.53 -21.50
C PHE A 24 9.47 -3.65 -22.62
N LEU A 25 10.40 -2.70 -22.75
CA LEU A 25 11.50 -2.78 -23.71
C LEU A 25 12.41 -3.97 -23.41
N THR A 26 12.74 -4.21 -22.13
CA THR A 26 13.61 -5.32 -21.78
C THR A 26 12.93 -6.67 -22.00
N LEU A 27 11.66 -6.81 -21.59
CA LEU A 27 10.88 -8.03 -21.84
C LEU A 27 10.65 -8.28 -23.33
N GLY A 28 10.37 -7.24 -24.11
CA GLY A 28 10.25 -7.33 -25.56
C GLY A 28 11.57 -7.76 -26.21
N GLY A 29 12.70 -7.17 -25.79
CA GLY A 29 14.03 -7.56 -26.26
C GLY A 29 14.38 -9.01 -25.91
N VAL A 30 14.10 -9.45 -24.69
CA VAL A 30 14.27 -10.85 -24.27
C VAL A 30 13.39 -11.77 -25.10
N THR A 31 12.13 -11.40 -25.35
CA THR A 31 11.21 -12.19 -26.17
C THR A 31 11.73 -12.35 -27.59
N ILE A 32 12.18 -11.27 -28.24
CA ILE A 32 12.76 -11.32 -29.58
C ILE A 32 14.00 -12.22 -29.60
N LEU A 33 14.88 -12.12 -28.59
CA LEU A 33 16.07 -12.95 -28.47
C LEU A 33 15.71 -14.44 -28.30
N VAL A 34 14.76 -14.76 -27.42
CA VAL A 34 14.30 -16.14 -27.18
C VAL A 34 13.67 -16.71 -28.45
N VAL A 35 12.80 -15.96 -29.14
CA VAL A 35 12.20 -16.39 -30.40
C VAL A 35 13.27 -16.59 -31.48
N GLY A 36 14.25 -15.68 -31.58
CA GLY A 36 15.35 -15.77 -32.55
C GLY A 36 16.26 -16.98 -32.35
N ILE A 37 16.37 -17.51 -31.13
CA ILE A 37 17.11 -18.75 -30.84
C ILE A 37 16.21 -19.98 -31.00
N CYS A 38 14.97 -19.93 -30.49
CA CYS A 38 14.10 -21.10 -30.44
C CYS A 38 13.51 -21.46 -31.81
N ALA A 39 13.21 -20.49 -32.69
CA ALA A 39 12.63 -20.79 -34.00
C ALA A 39 13.60 -21.59 -34.91
N PRO A 40 14.89 -21.21 -35.08
CA PRO A 40 15.84 -22.05 -35.83
C PRO A 40 16.05 -23.42 -35.19
N LEU A 41 16.05 -23.49 -33.86
CA LEU A 41 16.25 -24.75 -33.13
C LEU A 41 15.04 -25.69 -33.26
N LEU A 42 13.82 -25.15 -33.25
CA LEU A 42 12.58 -25.90 -33.54
C LEU A 42 12.58 -26.42 -34.96
N TYR A 43 12.92 -25.56 -35.93
CA TYR A 43 13.05 -25.98 -37.32
C TYR A 43 14.08 -27.10 -37.47
N TRP A 44 15.28 -26.94 -36.91
CA TRP A 44 16.32 -27.97 -36.97
C TRP A 44 15.92 -29.29 -36.28
N ALA A 45 15.18 -29.23 -35.18
CA ALA A 45 14.74 -30.41 -34.45
C ALA A 45 13.59 -31.18 -35.12
N GLU A 46 12.81 -30.51 -35.98
CA GLU A 46 11.55 -31.05 -36.52
C GLU A 46 11.57 -31.27 -38.03
N ALA A 47 12.36 -30.51 -38.80
CA ALA A 47 12.28 -30.48 -40.27
C ALA A 47 12.48 -31.84 -40.96
N ASP A 48 13.30 -32.73 -40.37
CA ASP A 48 13.64 -34.04 -40.95
C ASP A 48 12.80 -35.20 -40.38
N LEU A 49 11.78 -34.92 -39.55
CA LEU A 49 10.97 -35.96 -38.93
C LEU A 49 9.74 -36.32 -39.77
N GLU A 50 9.48 -37.62 -39.92
CA GLU A 50 8.26 -38.11 -40.55
C GLU A 50 7.02 -37.68 -39.73
N GLY A 51 6.10 -36.96 -40.38
CA GLY A 51 4.88 -36.44 -39.75
C GLY A 51 5.05 -35.10 -39.03
N ALA A 52 6.20 -34.45 -39.14
CA ALA A 52 6.36 -33.08 -38.63
C ALA A 52 5.46 -32.10 -39.40
N ASN A 53 4.86 -31.15 -38.66
CA ASN A 53 4.11 -30.04 -39.25
C ASN A 53 4.91 -28.74 -39.36
N ILE A 54 6.14 -28.70 -38.82
CA ILE A 54 7.05 -27.57 -38.93
C ILE A 54 8.03 -27.87 -40.07
N THR A 55 7.76 -27.31 -41.25
CA THR A 55 8.49 -27.66 -42.48
C THR A 55 9.42 -26.57 -42.97
N ASN A 56 9.27 -25.35 -42.46
CA ASN A 56 10.09 -24.21 -42.81
C ASN A 56 10.29 -23.29 -41.59
N ILE A 57 11.19 -22.30 -41.70
CA ILE A 57 11.49 -21.37 -40.60
C ILE A 57 10.27 -20.49 -40.25
N ALA A 58 9.41 -20.15 -41.22
CA ALA A 58 8.23 -19.33 -40.96
C ALA A 58 7.22 -20.07 -40.07
N ASP A 59 7.02 -21.38 -40.29
CA ASP A 59 6.21 -22.25 -39.43
C ASP A 59 6.73 -22.24 -37.98
N ALA A 60 8.05 -22.30 -37.80
CA ALA A 60 8.68 -22.28 -36.49
C ALA A 60 8.53 -20.90 -35.79
N ILE A 61 8.68 -19.80 -36.52
CA ILE A 61 8.44 -18.44 -36.00
C ILE A 61 6.97 -18.27 -35.61
N TRP A 62 6.05 -18.77 -36.44
CA TRP A 62 4.63 -18.77 -36.16
C TRP A 62 4.32 -19.54 -34.87
N LEU A 63 4.86 -20.75 -34.72
CA LEU A 63 4.73 -21.52 -33.48
C LEU A 63 5.28 -20.76 -32.26
N CYS A 64 6.47 -20.16 -32.36
CA CYS A 64 7.03 -19.34 -31.30
C CYS A 64 6.08 -18.20 -30.88
N PHE A 65 5.50 -17.50 -31.85
CA PHE A 65 4.51 -16.44 -31.59
C PHE A 65 3.28 -16.99 -30.86
N MET A 66 2.76 -18.14 -31.30
CA MET A 66 1.60 -18.79 -30.69
C MET A 66 1.83 -19.25 -29.24
N ILE A 67 3.04 -19.72 -28.94
CA ILE A 67 3.43 -20.12 -27.57
C ILE A 67 3.59 -18.89 -26.67
N VAL A 68 4.33 -17.87 -27.13
CA VAL A 68 4.58 -16.65 -26.34
C VAL A 68 3.28 -15.90 -26.07
N THR A 69 2.38 -15.81 -27.05
CA THR A 69 1.08 -15.17 -26.89
C THR A 69 0.06 -16.03 -26.13
N THR A 70 0.40 -17.28 -25.84
CA THR A 70 -0.49 -18.27 -25.18
C THR A 70 -1.78 -18.58 -25.95
N ILE A 71 -1.85 -18.28 -27.24
CA ILE A 71 -3.03 -18.55 -28.08
C ILE A 71 -3.13 -20.05 -28.42
N GLY A 72 -2.04 -20.64 -28.93
CA GLY A 72 -1.91 -22.07 -29.21
C GLY A 72 -3.03 -22.71 -30.06
N PHE A 73 -3.23 -22.28 -31.32
CA PHE A 73 -4.23 -22.89 -32.22
C PHE A 73 -4.00 -24.39 -32.49
N GLY A 74 -2.76 -24.87 -32.32
CA GLY A 74 -2.42 -26.30 -32.47
C GLY A 74 -2.23 -26.76 -33.92
N ASP A 75 -2.15 -25.83 -34.86
CA ASP A 75 -1.82 -26.05 -36.27
C ASP A 75 -0.37 -26.50 -36.44
N HIS A 76 0.54 -25.92 -35.65
CA HIS A 76 1.96 -26.29 -35.57
C HIS A 76 2.30 -26.75 -34.15
N TYR A 77 3.11 -27.80 -34.01
CA TYR A 77 3.55 -28.30 -32.71
C TYR A 77 4.76 -29.24 -32.83
N PRO A 78 5.70 -29.22 -31.86
CA PRO A 78 6.86 -30.09 -31.90
C PRO A 78 6.47 -31.52 -31.53
N ILE A 79 6.84 -32.48 -32.39
CA ILE A 79 6.68 -33.90 -32.12
C ILE A 79 7.93 -34.51 -31.48
N SER A 80 9.10 -33.89 -31.68
CA SER A 80 10.36 -34.34 -31.09
C SER A 80 10.49 -33.98 -29.61
N LEU A 81 11.32 -34.76 -28.89
CA LEU A 81 11.67 -34.44 -27.50
C LEU A 81 12.39 -33.09 -27.39
N ILE A 82 13.32 -32.83 -28.32
CA ILE A 82 14.11 -31.60 -28.33
C ILE A 82 13.20 -30.38 -28.56
N GLY A 83 12.31 -30.44 -29.55
CA GLY A 83 11.34 -29.38 -29.83
C GLY A 83 10.37 -29.12 -28.67
N ARG A 84 9.97 -30.16 -27.93
CA ARG A 84 9.17 -29.97 -26.71
C ARG A 84 9.94 -29.27 -25.59
N LEU A 85 11.22 -29.61 -25.42
CA LEU A 85 12.08 -28.95 -24.43
C LEU A 85 12.36 -27.47 -24.79
N THR A 86 12.40 -27.11 -26.07
CA THR A 86 12.55 -25.72 -26.50
C THR A 86 11.27 -24.90 -26.36
N ALA A 87 10.09 -25.53 -26.40
CA ALA A 87 8.82 -24.86 -26.14
C ALA A 87 8.66 -24.39 -24.68
N VAL A 88 9.32 -25.05 -23.71
CA VAL A 88 9.25 -24.70 -22.28
C VAL A 88 9.71 -23.27 -21.98
N PRO A 89 10.93 -22.83 -22.37
CA PRO A 89 11.37 -21.45 -22.14
C PRO A 89 10.51 -20.42 -22.89
N LEU A 90 10.01 -20.73 -24.09
CA LEU A 90 9.08 -19.86 -24.82
C LEU A 90 7.79 -19.60 -24.04
N ALA A 91 7.19 -20.66 -23.48
CA ALA A 91 5.98 -20.55 -22.67
C ALA A 91 6.23 -19.72 -21.40
N ALA A 92 7.38 -19.94 -20.74
CA ALA A 92 7.78 -19.16 -19.56
C ALA A 92 7.95 -17.67 -19.89
N THR A 93 8.52 -17.33 -21.05
CA THR A 93 8.62 -15.94 -21.52
C THR A 93 7.23 -15.32 -21.71
N GLY A 94 6.30 -16.02 -22.36
CA GLY A 94 4.93 -15.55 -22.55
C GLY A 94 4.24 -15.22 -21.23
N ILE A 95 4.26 -16.15 -20.27
CA ILE A 95 3.70 -15.96 -18.92
C ILE A 95 4.35 -14.75 -18.22
N GLY A 96 5.67 -14.58 -18.35
CA GLY A 96 6.40 -13.44 -17.77
C GLY A 96 5.95 -12.09 -18.34
N VAL A 97 5.72 -12.00 -19.65
CA VAL A 97 5.25 -10.78 -20.32
C VAL A 97 3.85 -10.39 -19.82
N PHE A 98 2.88 -11.31 -19.91
CA PHE A 98 1.50 -11.01 -19.49
C PHE A 98 1.36 -10.85 -17.98
N GLY A 99 2.11 -11.63 -17.19
CA GLY A 99 2.14 -11.49 -15.73
C GLY A 99 2.67 -10.12 -15.30
N THR A 100 3.70 -9.61 -15.97
CA THR A 100 4.22 -8.25 -15.69
C THR A 100 3.21 -7.18 -16.08
N LEU A 101 2.55 -7.32 -17.24
CA LEU A 101 1.49 -6.40 -17.67
C LEU A 101 0.34 -6.35 -16.67
N ALA A 102 -0.16 -7.51 -16.23
CA ALA A 102 -1.22 -7.59 -15.23
C ALA A 102 -0.78 -7.01 -13.89
N GLY A 103 0.45 -7.32 -13.45
CA GLY A 103 1.03 -6.79 -12.22
C GLY A 103 1.13 -5.26 -12.22
N TYR A 104 1.47 -4.66 -13.37
CA TYR A 104 1.51 -3.20 -13.52
C TYR A 104 0.13 -2.55 -13.40
N PHE A 105 -0.90 -3.10 -14.06
CA PHE A 105 -2.26 -2.58 -13.87
C PHE A 105 -2.74 -2.75 -12.43
N GLY A 106 -2.40 -3.88 -11.81
CA GLY A 106 -2.67 -4.14 -10.40
C GLY A 106 -2.01 -3.09 -9.49
N SER A 107 -0.76 -2.71 -9.76
CA SER A 107 -0.06 -1.71 -8.94
C SER A 107 -0.66 -0.32 -9.08
N ILE A 108 -1.11 0.10 -10.27
CA ILE A 108 -1.79 1.40 -10.45
C ILE A 108 -3.07 1.46 -9.61
N ILE A 109 -3.88 0.40 -9.65
CA ILE A 109 -5.14 0.36 -8.91
C ILE A 109 -4.86 0.35 -7.41
N LEU A 110 -3.90 -0.48 -6.98
CA LEU A 110 -3.52 -0.58 -5.58
C LEU A 110 -2.96 0.75 -5.04
N ASP A 111 -2.09 1.42 -5.79
CA ASP A 111 -1.53 2.72 -5.42
C ASP A 111 -2.62 3.77 -5.22
N LYS A 112 -3.66 3.79 -6.08
CA LYS A 112 -4.80 4.69 -5.92
C LYS A 112 -5.59 4.39 -4.65
N VAL A 113 -5.88 3.12 -4.39
CA VAL A 113 -6.62 2.68 -3.20
C VAL A 113 -5.85 3.00 -1.92
N VAL A 114 -4.54 2.72 -1.89
CA VAL A 114 -3.68 2.98 -0.72
C VAL A 114 -3.55 4.49 -0.47
N ARG A 115 -3.40 5.30 -1.52
CA ARG A 115 -3.35 6.77 -1.40
C ARG A 115 -4.66 7.32 -0.86
N GLN A 116 -5.80 6.86 -1.38
CA GLN A 116 -7.11 7.29 -0.90
C GLN A 116 -7.33 6.91 0.58
N ALA A 117 -7.04 5.66 0.95
CA ALA A 117 -7.14 5.21 2.33
C ALA A 117 -6.25 6.03 3.28
N SER A 118 -5.03 6.37 2.84
CA SER A 118 -4.12 7.23 3.61
C SER A 118 -4.70 8.64 3.81
N THR A 119 -5.28 9.25 2.76
CA THR A 119 -5.92 10.57 2.87
C THR A 119 -7.15 10.55 3.77
N ASP A 120 -7.98 9.52 3.68
CA ASP A 120 -9.17 9.37 4.52
C ASP A 120 -8.79 9.20 6.00
N MET A 121 -7.74 8.42 6.29
CA MET A 121 -7.19 8.29 7.65
C MET A 121 -6.67 9.62 8.20
N LEU A 122 -5.95 10.40 7.39
CA LEU A 122 -5.48 11.73 7.81
C LEU A 122 -6.64 12.68 8.12
N HIS A 123 -7.71 12.64 7.33
CA HIS A 123 -8.92 13.43 7.59
C HIS A 123 -9.62 13.01 8.88
N ASP A 124 -9.73 11.71 9.16
CA ASP A 124 -10.30 11.22 10.42
C ASP A 124 -9.46 11.64 11.63
N GLN A 125 -8.13 11.53 11.53
CA GLN A 125 -7.22 12.00 12.58
C GLN A 125 -7.36 13.50 12.85
N ASN A 126 -7.42 14.33 11.80
CA ASN A 126 -7.61 15.78 11.96
C ASN A 126 -8.96 16.11 12.64
N ARG A 127 -10.04 15.41 12.28
CA ARG A 127 -11.34 15.58 12.95
C ARG A 127 -11.28 15.23 14.44
N ARG A 128 -10.57 14.15 14.80
CA ARG A 128 -10.37 13.78 16.22
C ARG A 128 -9.56 14.84 16.96
N ILE A 129 -8.52 15.40 16.34
CA ILE A 129 -7.73 16.50 16.92
C ILE A 129 -8.62 17.72 17.16
N GLU A 130 -9.46 18.09 16.20
CA GLU A 130 -10.42 19.21 16.37
C GLU A 130 -11.41 18.96 17.51
N GLN A 131 -11.95 17.73 17.62
CA GLN A 131 -12.86 17.35 18.71
C GLN A 131 -12.16 17.42 20.08
N LEU A 132 -10.96 16.86 20.21
CA LEU A 132 -10.17 16.95 21.43
C LEU A 132 -9.84 18.39 21.79
N THR A 133 -9.57 19.24 20.79
CA THR A 133 -9.30 20.66 21.02
C THR A 133 -10.53 21.37 21.58
N LYS A 134 -11.73 21.10 21.04
CA LYS A 134 -13.00 21.63 21.57
C LYS A 134 -13.27 21.16 23.00
N GLN A 135 -13.09 19.87 23.27
CA GLN A 135 -13.26 19.32 24.63
C GLN A 135 -12.30 19.96 25.63
N ASN A 136 -11.04 20.20 25.24
CA ASN A 136 -10.09 20.92 26.10
C ASN A 136 -10.52 22.36 26.36
N GLN A 137 -11.09 23.05 25.37
CA GLN A 137 -11.62 24.41 25.56
C GLN A 137 -12.83 24.42 26.50
N GLU A 138 -13.81 23.55 26.29
CA GLU A 138 -15.00 23.42 27.14
C GLU A 138 -14.63 23.07 28.59
N LEU A 139 -13.69 22.15 28.76
CA LEU A 139 -13.16 21.77 30.08
C LEU A 139 -12.49 22.96 30.76
N ASN A 140 -11.67 23.73 30.04
CA ASN A 140 -11.01 24.92 30.58
C ASN A 140 -12.01 26.00 31.00
N GLU A 141 -13.10 26.20 30.25
CA GLU A 141 -14.16 27.14 30.65
C GLU A 141 -14.91 26.65 31.90
N THR A 142 -15.19 25.34 31.99
CA THR A 142 -15.79 24.75 33.19
C THR A 142 -14.88 24.92 34.42
N ILE A 143 -13.58 24.70 34.27
CA ILE A 143 -12.59 24.90 35.35
C ILE A 143 -12.61 26.37 35.83
N LYS A 144 -12.66 27.34 34.91
CA LYS A 144 -12.75 28.76 35.27
C LYS A 144 -14.04 29.08 36.03
N ALA A 145 -15.17 28.54 35.59
CA ALA A 145 -16.47 28.76 36.24
C ALA A 145 -16.47 28.21 37.68
N VAL A 146 -16.00 26.98 37.88
CA VAL A 146 -15.87 26.37 39.22
C VAL A 146 -14.88 27.14 40.09
N ALA A 147 -13.77 27.62 39.53
CA ALA A 147 -12.81 28.45 40.27
C ALA A 147 -13.42 29.79 40.71
N TYR A 148 -14.31 30.39 39.90
CA TYR A 148 -15.05 31.59 40.26
C TYR A 148 -16.05 31.32 41.39
N GLU A 149 -16.82 30.23 41.30
CA GLU A 149 -17.78 29.82 42.33
C GLU A 149 -17.08 29.59 43.68
N ASN A 150 -15.95 28.88 43.68
CA ASN A 150 -15.14 28.67 44.88
C ASN A 150 -14.63 29.98 45.49
N LYS A 151 -14.28 30.97 44.65
CA LYS A 151 -13.83 32.29 45.12
C LYS A 151 -14.96 33.08 45.77
N GLU A 152 -16.14 33.07 45.17
CA GLU A 152 -17.33 33.73 45.73
C GLU A 152 -17.79 33.07 47.03
N LEU A 153 -17.76 31.73 47.09
CA LEU A 153 -18.04 30.99 48.32
C LEU A 153 -17.08 31.38 49.44
N ASN A 154 -15.78 31.47 49.16
CA ASN A 154 -14.78 31.90 50.13
C ASN A 154 -15.02 33.34 50.63
N ARG A 155 -15.49 34.26 49.76
CA ARG A 155 -15.89 35.61 50.18
C ARG A 155 -17.08 35.59 51.13
N MET A 156 -18.13 34.85 50.79
CA MET A 156 -19.33 34.73 51.64
C MET A 156 -18.99 34.14 53.02
N ILE A 157 -18.10 33.15 53.07
CA ILE A 157 -17.63 32.58 54.34
C ILE A 157 -16.90 33.64 55.18
N LEU A 158 -16.04 34.47 54.58
CA LEU A 158 -15.33 35.54 55.29
C LEU A 158 -16.28 36.62 55.82
N GLU A 159 -17.26 37.03 55.02
CA GLU A 159 -18.27 38.01 55.44
C GLU A 159 -19.15 37.48 56.59
N LEU A 160 -19.58 36.22 56.51
CA LEU A 160 -20.33 35.56 57.58
C LEU A 160 -19.49 35.42 58.85
N SER A 161 -18.22 35.00 58.74
CA SER A 161 -17.30 34.91 59.89
C SER A 161 -17.17 36.25 60.60
N HIS A 162 -16.93 37.33 59.84
CA HIS A 162 -16.82 38.67 60.41
C HIS A 162 -18.13 39.13 61.07
N LYS A 163 -19.29 38.79 60.49
CA LYS A 163 -20.59 39.12 61.07
C LYS A 163 -20.85 38.37 62.37
N VAL A 164 -20.51 37.08 62.42
CA VAL A 164 -20.63 36.25 63.63
C VAL A 164 -19.71 36.75 64.74
N ASP A 165 -18.47 37.13 64.43
CA ASP A 165 -17.54 37.70 65.42
C ASP A 165 -18.11 39.00 66.01
N LYS A 166 -18.61 39.90 65.15
CA LYS A 166 -19.24 41.14 65.58
C LYS A 166 -20.48 40.91 66.46
N ASP A 167 -21.38 40.03 66.03
CA ASP A 167 -22.59 39.71 66.81
C ASP A 167 -22.21 39.09 68.18
N THR A 168 -21.13 38.28 68.22
CA THR A 168 -20.61 37.71 69.47
C THR A 168 -20.05 38.80 70.39
N ASP A 169 -19.28 39.74 69.86
CA ASP A 169 -18.73 40.88 70.62
C ASP A 169 -19.84 41.80 71.15
N ASP A 170 -20.86 42.10 70.34
CA ASP A 170 -22.01 42.92 70.72
C ASP A 170 -22.81 42.25 71.87
N ILE A 171 -23.00 40.92 71.81
CA ILE A 171 -23.64 40.15 72.91
C ILE A 171 -22.78 40.20 74.19
N LEU A 172 -21.46 40.01 74.07
CA LEU A 172 -20.54 40.06 75.21
C LEU A 172 -20.53 41.44 75.89
N ALA A 173 -20.58 42.51 75.10
CA ALA A 173 -20.68 43.88 75.60
C ALA A 173 -21.99 44.11 76.35
N ALA A 174 -23.13 43.71 75.77
CA ALA A 174 -24.44 43.84 76.41
C ALA A 174 -24.54 43.03 77.73
N LEU A 175 -23.98 41.81 77.78
CA LEU A 175 -23.91 41.01 79.00
C LEU A 175 -23.05 41.68 80.10
N LYS A 176 -22.02 42.42 79.71
CA LYS A 176 -21.16 43.16 80.64
C LYS A 176 -21.86 44.39 81.21
N GLU A 177 -22.65 45.11 80.42
CA GLU A 177 -23.49 46.21 80.88
C GLU A 177 -24.58 45.75 81.84
N MET A 178 -25.23 44.60 81.59
CA MET A 178 -26.24 44.04 82.48
C MET A 178 -25.70 43.55 83.84
N LYS A 179 -24.38 43.36 83.97
CA LYS A 179 -23.73 42.87 85.19
C LYS A 179 -23.21 43.99 86.10
N ASN A 180 -23.19 45.24 85.63
CA ASN A 180 -22.89 46.45 86.42
C ASN A 180 -24.18 47.12 86.91
#